data_AF-A0A0D8BFJ2-F1
#
_entry.id   AF-A0A0D8BFJ2-F1
#
_cell.length_a   1.000
_cell.length_b   1.000
_cell.length_c   1.000
_cell.angle_alpha   90.00
_cell.angle_beta   90.00
_cell.angle_gamma   90.00
#
_symmetry.space_group_name_H-M   'P 1'
#
loop_
_entity.id
_entity.type
_entity.pdbx_description
1 polymer ?
#
loop_
_entity_poly.entity_id
_entity_poly.type
_entity_poly.pdbx_seq_one_letter_code
_entity_poly.pdbx_strand_id
1 'polypeptide(L)'
;MGFPFGLTVPPGPKPPGTPGDCDALAAICEAYAQALGDKVHAAGRVHAVVGSELWTGRSANYINNAVSRWQDVVLPVRDALWDLATLLSRAADELASDQAAWQRRSDAYEDAVRDQNRRGRA
;
A
#
# COMPACT_ATOMS: atom_id res chain seq x y z
N MET A 1 -7.00 42.56 -34.73
CA MET A 1 -8.14 41.76 -34.22
C MET A 1 -7.57 40.66 -33.34
N GLY A 2 -7.66 40.80 -32.02
CA GLY A 2 -7.17 39.79 -31.09
C GLY A 2 -8.24 38.72 -30.89
N PHE A 3 -7.92 37.46 -31.21
CA PHE A 3 -8.74 36.33 -30.79
C PHE A 3 -8.72 36.26 -29.26
N PRO A 4 -9.87 36.13 -28.57
CA PRO A 4 -9.86 35.86 -27.13
C PRO A 4 -9.40 34.40 -26.94
N PHE A 5 -8.09 34.22 -26.81
CA PHE A 5 -7.50 32.97 -26.35
C PHE A 5 -7.88 32.76 -24.89
N GLY A 6 -9.00 32.08 -24.70
CA GLY A 6 -9.49 31.60 -23.41
C GLY A 6 -10.28 30.32 -23.61
N LEU A 7 -9.80 29.43 -24.47
CA LEU A 7 -10.35 28.09 -24.58
C LEU A 7 -10.16 27.41 -23.23
N THR A 8 -11.25 27.29 -22.48
CA THR A 8 -11.39 26.37 -21.36
C THR A 8 -11.03 24.98 -21.89
N VAL A 9 -9.80 24.55 -21.66
CA VAL A 9 -9.36 23.19 -22.03
C VAL A 9 -9.95 22.25 -21.00
N PRO A 10 -10.68 21.19 -21.40
CA PRO A 10 -11.23 20.22 -20.47
C PRO A 10 -10.10 19.54 -19.67
N PRO A 11 -10.35 19.14 -18.41
CA PRO A 11 -9.32 18.68 -17.47
C PRO A 11 -8.62 17.35 -17.82
N GLY A 12 -8.91 16.76 -18.99
CA GLY A 12 -8.46 15.43 -19.37
C GLY A 12 -9.17 14.31 -18.57
N PRO A 13 -8.86 13.04 -18.84
CA PRO A 13 -9.47 11.93 -18.11
C PRO A 13 -9.04 11.92 -16.64
N LYS A 14 -9.95 11.49 -15.75
CA LYS A 14 -9.64 11.26 -14.33
C LYS A 14 -8.61 10.11 -14.20
N PRO A 15 -7.58 10.24 -13.34
CA PRO A 15 -6.68 9.12 -13.03
C PRO A 15 -7.46 7.87 -12.58
N PRO A 16 -7.23 6.70 -13.20
CA PRO A 16 -7.96 5.47 -12.88
C PRO A 16 -7.54 4.88 -11.53
N GLY A 17 -8.43 4.07 -10.95
CA GLY A 17 -8.19 3.40 -9.66
C GLY A 17 -8.75 4.16 -8.46
N THR A 18 -8.66 3.54 -7.27
CA THR A 18 -9.03 4.20 -6.01
C THR A 18 -7.88 4.09 -5.01
N PRO A 19 -7.47 5.21 -4.37
CA PRO A 19 -6.49 5.17 -3.28
C PRO A 19 -6.91 4.19 -2.16
N GLY A 20 -8.22 4.11 -1.88
CA GLY A 20 -8.77 3.22 -0.87
C GLY A 20 -8.54 1.72 -1.16
N ASP A 21 -8.51 1.30 -2.42
CA ASP A 21 -8.18 -0.10 -2.77
C ASP A 21 -6.71 -0.41 -2.46
N CYS A 22 -5.81 0.55 -2.72
CA CYS A 22 -4.39 0.43 -2.39
C CYS A 22 -4.19 0.39 -0.87
N ASP A 23 -4.84 1.27 -0.12
CA ASP A 23 -4.79 1.29 1.35
C ASP A 23 -5.35 -0.01 1.96
N ALA A 24 -6.47 -0.51 1.43
CA ALA A 24 -7.08 -1.75 1.90
C ALA A 24 -6.13 -2.94 1.70
N LEU A 25 -5.49 -3.03 0.53
CA LEU A 25 -4.53 -4.10 0.27
C LEU A 25 -3.26 -3.94 1.11
N ALA A 26 -2.78 -2.70 1.31
CA ALA A 26 -1.65 -2.42 2.20
C ALA A 26 -1.93 -2.93 3.63
N ALA A 27 -3.09 -2.58 4.19
CA ALA A 27 -3.50 -3.03 5.52
C ALA A 27 -3.58 -4.56 5.64
N ILE A 28 -4.04 -5.25 4.60
CA ILE A 28 -4.05 -6.72 4.55
C ILE A 28 -2.61 -7.26 4.60
N CYS A 29 -1.71 -6.71 3.79
CA CYS A 29 -0.30 -7.11 3.77
C CYS A 29 0.38 -6.90 5.13
N GLU A 30 0.15 -5.75 5.78
CA GLU A 30 0.67 -5.47 7.12
C GLU A 30 0.14 -6.46 8.16
N ALA A 31 -1.16 -6.75 8.15
CA ALA A 31 -1.77 -7.68 9.08
C ALA A 31 -1.18 -9.10 8.94
N TYR A 32 -0.96 -9.57 7.71
CA TYR A 32 -0.30 -10.85 7.48
C TYR A 32 1.16 -10.83 7.89
N ALA A 33 1.90 -9.74 7.61
CA ALA A 33 3.28 -9.59 8.03
C ALA A 33 3.42 -9.60 9.56
N GLN A 34 2.53 -8.90 10.27
CA GLN A 34 2.47 -8.93 11.74
C GLN A 34 2.18 -10.35 12.26
N ALA A 35 1.16 -11.01 11.71
CA ALA A 35 0.82 -12.37 12.10
C ALA A 35 1.99 -13.34 11.89
N LEU A 36 2.72 -13.25 10.77
CA LEU A 36 3.94 -14.03 10.54
C LEU A 36 5.04 -13.68 11.55
N GLY A 37 5.22 -12.40 11.87
CA GLY A 37 6.14 -11.94 12.90
C GLY A 37 5.87 -12.58 14.27
N ASP A 38 4.60 -12.63 14.68
CA ASP A 38 4.18 -13.27 15.94
C ASP A 38 4.49 -14.76 15.95
N LYS A 39 4.25 -15.45 14.82
CA LYS A 39 4.60 -16.87 14.69
C LYS A 39 6.11 -17.07 14.75
N VAL A 40 6.90 -16.21 14.11
CA VAL A 40 8.37 -16.28 14.13
C VAL A 40 8.88 -16.11 15.55
N HIS A 41 8.33 -15.14 16.28
CA HIS A 41 8.69 -14.92 17.67
C HIS A 41 8.30 -16.11 18.57
N ALA A 42 7.11 -16.70 18.36
CA ALA A 42 6.69 -17.90 19.06
C ALA A 42 7.61 -19.11 18.76
N ALA A 43 7.99 -19.30 17.51
CA ALA A 43 8.94 -20.34 17.10
C ALA A 43 10.34 -20.11 17.69
N GLY A 44 10.77 -18.85 17.77
CA GLY A 44 12.03 -18.47 18.43
C GLY A 44 12.05 -18.84 19.92
N ARG A 45 10.92 -18.73 20.62
CA ARG A 45 10.80 -19.24 22.01
C ARG A 45 10.94 -20.75 22.09
N VAL A 46 10.31 -21.50 21.17
CA VAL A 46 10.47 -22.96 21.10
C VAL A 46 11.93 -23.33 20.82
N HIS A 47 12.58 -22.65 19.88
CA HIS A 47 14.00 -22.84 19.58
C HIS A 47 14.88 -22.55 20.81
N ALA A 48 14.60 -21.50 21.57
CA ALA A 48 15.33 -21.20 22.81
C ALA A 48 15.12 -22.26 23.90
N VAL A 49 13.91 -22.79 24.03
CA VAL A 49 13.60 -23.88 24.99
C VAL A 49 14.30 -25.17 24.57
N VAL A 50 14.24 -25.53 23.30
CA VAL A 50 14.87 -26.76 22.78
C VAL A 50 16.40 -26.64 22.73
N GLY A 51 16.93 -25.44 22.51
CA GLY A 51 18.36 -25.15 22.59
C GLY A 51 18.88 -24.96 24.02
N SER A 52 18.00 -24.89 25.03
CA SER A 52 18.43 -24.94 26.43
C SER A 52 18.97 -26.33 26.76
N GLU A 53 19.95 -26.42 27.67
CA GLU A 53 20.59 -27.67 28.09
C GLU A 53 19.60 -28.73 28.64
N LEU A 54 18.33 -28.37 28.82
CA LEU A 54 17.24 -29.24 29.26
C LEU A 54 16.83 -30.29 28.20
N TRP A 55 16.98 -30.00 26.91
CA TRP A 55 16.56 -30.90 25.82
C TRP A 55 17.78 -31.38 25.03
N THR A 56 18.11 -32.66 25.17
CA THR A 56 19.25 -33.28 24.48
C THR A 56 18.81 -34.41 23.55
N GLY A 57 19.69 -34.81 22.63
CA GLY A 57 19.48 -35.96 21.75
C GLY A 57 18.77 -35.66 20.42
N ARG A 58 18.41 -36.73 19.71
CA ARG A 58 17.97 -36.68 18.30
C ARG A 58 16.72 -35.83 18.10
N SER A 59 15.76 -35.87 19.03
CA SER A 59 14.51 -35.13 18.93
C SER A 59 14.71 -33.61 19.04
N ALA A 60 15.60 -33.16 19.93
CA ALA A 60 15.94 -31.75 20.07
C ALA A 60 16.59 -31.20 18.79
N ASN A 61 17.56 -31.93 18.23
CA ASN A 61 18.18 -31.58 16.94
C ASN A 61 17.17 -31.54 15.78
N TYR A 62 16.22 -32.47 15.76
CA TYR A 62 15.17 -32.49 14.74
C TYR A 62 14.28 -31.23 14.83
N ILE A 63 13.82 -30.88 16.03
CA ILE A 63 12.94 -29.72 16.24
C ILE A 63 13.68 -28.41 15.93
N ASN A 64 14.94 -28.26 16.38
CA ASN A 64 15.74 -27.07 16.07
C ASN A 64 15.92 -26.89 14.56
N ASN A 65 16.27 -27.96 13.84
CA ASN A 65 16.38 -27.92 12.39
C ASN A 65 15.05 -27.62 11.70
N ALA A 66 13.93 -28.15 12.19
CA ALA A 66 12.61 -27.88 11.65
C ALA A 66 12.20 -26.41 11.83
N VAL A 67 12.43 -25.85 13.03
CA VAL A 67 12.15 -24.44 13.33
C VAL A 67 13.04 -23.51 12.50
N SER A 68 14.34 -23.79 12.42
CA SER A 68 15.29 -23.00 11.61
C SER A 68 14.86 -22.98 10.15
N ARG A 69 14.61 -24.14 9.54
CA ARG A 69 14.16 -24.23 8.14
C ARG A 69 12.85 -23.49 7.89
N TRP A 70 11.94 -23.53 8.85
CA TRP A 70 10.68 -22.79 8.74
C TRP A 70 10.91 -21.28 8.84
N GLN A 71 11.79 -20.82 9.73
CA GLN A 71 12.16 -19.39 9.83
C GLN A 71 12.83 -18.89 8.55
N ASP A 72 13.71 -19.69 7.93
CA ASP A 72 14.37 -19.37 6.66
C ASP A 72 13.37 -19.12 5.52
N VAL A 73 12.19 -19.74 5.58
CA VAL A 73 11.11 -19.57 4.59
C VAL A 73 10.20 -18.39 4.95
N VAL A 74 9.84 -18.25 6.22
CA VAL A 74 8.81 -17.29 6.64
C VAL A 74 9.34 -15.86 6.76
N LEU A 75 10.59 -15.67 7.16
CA LEU A 75 11.18 -14.34 7.31
C LEU A 75 11.18 -13.55 5.98
N PRO A 76 11.65 -14.11 4.85
CA PRO A 76 11.57 -13.40 3.56
C PRO A 76 10.14 -13.08 3.12
N VAL A 77 9.18 -13.97 3.40
CA VAL A 77 7.76 -13.75 3.04
C VAL A 77 7.17 -12.61 3.86
N ARG A 78 7.46 -12.56 5.16
CA ARG A 78 7.06 -11.47 6.05
C ARG A 78 7.61 -10.14 5.55
N ASP A 79 8.89 -10.10 5.19
CA ASP A 79 9.55 -8.87 4.77
C ASP A 79 9.02 -8.40 3.41
N ALA A 80 8.77 -9.33 2.47
CA ALA A 80 8.12 -9.02 1.19
C ALA A 80 6.70 -8.45 1.36
N LEU A 81 5.95 -8.91 2.36
CA LEU A 81 4.63 -8.35 2.68
C LEU A 81 4.72 -6.91 3.22
N TRP A 82 5.72 -6.62 4.07
CA TRP A 82 5.99 -5.26 4.53
C TRP A 82 6.39 -4.31 3.40
N ASP A 83 7.25 -4.78 2.50
CA ASP A 83 7.67 -4.01 1.33
C ASP A 83 6.48 -3.70 0.41
N LEU A 84 5.62 -4.70 0.16
CA LEU A 84 4.42 -4.53 -0.64
C LEU A 84 3.44 -3.53 0.01
N ALA A 85 3.20 -3.64 1.33
CA ALA A 85 2.37 -2.69 2.06
C ALA A 85 2.88 -1.25 1.93
N THR A 86 4.19 -1.07 2.04
CA THR A 86 4.85 0.24 1.90
C THR A 86 4.67 0.81 0.50
N LEU A 87 4.84 -0.02 -0.53
CA LEU A 87 4.64 0.38 -1.92
C LEU A 87 3.19 0.76 -2.21
N LEU A 88 2.24 -0.02 -1.70
CA LEU A 88 0.81 0.24 -1.88
C LEU A 88 0.37 1.54 -1.19
N SER A 89 0.86 1.80 0.02
CA SER A 89 0.57 3.04 0.74
C SER A 89 1.09 4.27 -0.02
N ARG A 90 2.31 4.19 -0.57
CA ARG A 90 2.86 5.26 -1.42
C ARG A 90 2.05 5.45 -2.70
N ALA A 91 1.63 4.36 -3.33
CA ALA A 91 0.80 4.41 -4.52
C ALA A 91 -0.58 5.04 -4.22
N ALA A 92 -1.15 4.78 -3.04
CA ALA A 92 -2.38 5.42 -2.59
C ALA A 92 -2.21 6.94 -2.44
N ASP A 93 -1.13 7.39 -1.79
CA ASP A 93 -0.82 8.81 -1.62
C ASP A 93 -0.62 9.52 -2.96
N GLU A 94 0.15 8.92 -3.87
CA GLU A 94 0.39 9.45 -5.21
C GLU A 94 -0.92 9.55 -6.01
N LEU A 95 -1.75 8.49 -5.99
CA LEU A 95 -3.03 8.48 -6.68
C LEU A 95 -4.01 9.50 -6.08
N ALA A 96 -4.03 9.65 -4.76
CA ALA A 96 -4.86 10.65 -4.08
C ALA A 96 -4.46 12.07 -4.47
N SER A 97 -3.15 12.35 -4.54
CA SER A 97 -2.60 13.62 -5.00
C SER A 97 -2.99 13.91 -6.45
N ASP A 98 -2.82 12.94 -7.34
CA ASP A 98 -3.19 13.06 -8.76
C ASP A 98 -4.68 13.29 -8.96
N GLN A 99 -5.53 12.59 -8.21
CA GLN A 99 -6.97 12.77 -8.25
C GLN A 99 -7.38 14.15 -7.70
N ALA A 100 -6.74 14.65 -6.64
CA ALA A 100 -6.98 15.99 -6.12
C ALA A 100 -6.51 17.09 -7.09
N ALA A 101 -5.39 16.89 -7.78
CA ALA A 101 -4.93 17.78 -8.84
C ALA A 101 -5.90 17.80 -10.02
N TRP A 102 -6.38 16.63 -10.44
CA TRP A 102 -7.41 16.53 -11.47
C TRP A 102 -8.72 17.23 -11.07
N GLN A 103 -9.20 17.02 -9.83
CA GLN A 103 -10.45 17.64 -9.34
C GLN A 103 -10.37 19.16 -9.39
N ARG A 104 -9.26 19.76 -8.94
CA ARG A 104 -9.04 21.21 -9.01
C ARG A 104 -9.12 21.76 -10.44
N ARG A 105 -8.59 21.02 -11.42
CA ARG A 105 -8.70 21.40 -12.85
C ARG A 105 -10.13 21.26 -13.35
N SER A 106 -10.85 20.22 -12.92
CA SER A 106 -12.25 20.01 -13.28
C SER A 106 -13.14 21.12 -12.74
N ASP A 107 -12.99 21.47 -11.48
CA ASP A 107 -13.77 22.54 -10.84
C ASP A 107 -13.52 23.89 -11.52
N ALA A 108 -12.26 24.23 -11.79
CA ALA A 108 -11.90 25.45 -12.52
C ALA A 108 -12.49 25.50 -13.93
N TYR A 109 -12.52 24.36 -14.63
CA TYR A 109 -13.15 24.25 -15.94
C TYR A 109 -14.67 24.46 -15.84
N GLU A 110 -15.35 23.81 -14.89
CA GLU A 110 -16.78 23.95 -14.68
C GLU A 110 -17.18 25.39 -14.34
N ASP A 111 -16.42 26.06 -13.48
CA ASP A 111 -16.68 27.45 -13.11
C ASP A 111 -16.50 28.41 -14.30
N ALA A 112 -15.47 28.18 -15.13
CA ALA A 112 -15.26 28.96 -16.35
C ALA A 112 -16.40 28.74 -17.37
N VAL A 113 -16.89 27.51 -17.52
CA VAL A 113 -18.07 27.20 -18.35
C VAL A 113 -19.33 27.87 -17.82
N ARG A 114 -19.55 27.87 -16.49
CA ARG A 114 -20.69 28.56 -15.86
C ARG A 114 -20.64 30.07 -16.07
N ASP A 115 -19.48 30.69 -15.90
CA ASP A 115 -19.27 32.12 -16.11
C ASP A 115 -19.49 32.53 -17.58
N GLN A 116 -18.97 31.73 -18.53
CA GLN A 116 -19.22 31.96 -19.96
C GLN A 116 -20.72 31.88 -20.30
N ASN A 117 -21.43 30.86 -19.78
CA ASN A 117 -22.86 30.71 -19.97
C ASN A 117 -23.67 31.85 -19.35
N ARG A 118 -23.22 32.42 -18.22
CA ARG A 118 -23.86 33.58 -17.60
C ARG A 118 -23.70 34.84 -18.47
N ARG A 119 -22.50 35.08 -19.01
CA ARG A 119 -22.22 36.24 -19.87
C ARG A 119 -22.93 36.17 -21.22
N GLY A 120 -23.10 34.98 -21.79
CA GLY A 120 -23.83 34.79 -23.06
C GLY A 120 -25.36 34.95 -22.95
N ARG A 121 -25.91 35.04 -21.74
CA ARG A 121 -27.36 35.25 -21.48
C ARG A 121 -27.72 36.70 -21.10
N ALA A 122 -26.73 37.55 -20.83
CA ALA A 122 -26.90 38.97 -20.51
C ALA A 122 -26.73 39.82 -21.77
#